data_AF-A0A7S2AY44-F1
#
_entry.id   AF-A0A7S2AY44-F1
#
_cell.length_a   1.000
_cell.length_b   1.000
_cell.length_c   1.000
_cell.angle_alpha   90.00
_cell.angle_beta   90.00
_cell.angle_gamma   90.00
#
_symmetry.space_group_name_H-M   'P 1'
#
loop_
_entity.id
_entity.type
_entity.pdbx_description
1 polymer ?
#
loop_
_entity_poly.entity_id
_entity_poly.type
_entity_poly.pdbx_seq_one_letter_code
_entity_poly.pdbx_strand_id
1 'polypeptide(L)'
;FYLGDEADGELLIGGVDEAHYTGDFAYVPLSQLSYWEVALDSLLVGGKATGSTAKAIVDSGTSLLAGPSEDVEVIAAAIPSAKKNVAGEYIVDCDESAAPDLTFTLGGVGYTLS
;
A
#
# COMPACT_ATOMS: atom_id res chain seq x y z
N PHE A 1 3.64 -8.45 -12.24
CA PHE A 1 3.78 -9.19 -10.98
C PHE A 1 2.41 -9.29 -10.36
N TYR A 2 2.02 -10.51 -9.99
CA TYR A 2 0.89 -10.79 -9.13
C TYR A 2 1.45 -11.43 -7.85
N LEU A 3 1.20 -10.81 -6.70
CA LEU A 3 1.58 -11.37 -5.40
C LEU A 3 0.35 -12.04 -4.81
N GLY A 4 0.44 -13.34 -4.54
CA GLY A 4 -0.64 -14.11 -3.92
C GLY A 4 -0.74 -13.82 -2.42
N ASP A 5 -1.95 -13.88 -1.88
CA ASP A 5 -2.22 -13.86 -0.45
C ASP A 5 -2.42 -15.29 0.04
N GLU A 6 -1.54 -15.75 0.93
CA GLU A 6 -1.40 -17.16 1.34
C GLU A 6 -1.40 -18.17 0.17
N ALA A 7 -1.01 -17.73 -1.02
CA ALA A 7 -1.07 -18.48 -2.27
C ALA A 7 0.12 -18.18 -3.18
N ASP A 8 0.30 -19.01 -4.21
CA ASP A 8 1.36 -18.80 -5.21
C ASP A 8 1.14 -17.49 -6.00
N GLY A 9 2.23 -16.76 -6.25
CA GLY A 9 2.25 -15.56 -7.09
C GLY A 9 2.79 -15.83 -8.50
N GLU A 10 2.75 -14.82 -9.36
CA GLU A 10 3.24 -14.89 -10.74
C GLU A 10 4.12 -13.70 -11.13
N LEU A 11 5.26 -14.00 -11.77
CA LEU A 11 6.01 -13.06 -12.60
C LEU A 11 5.91 -13.47 -14.07
N LEU A 12 5.11 -12.72 -14.82
CA LEU A 12 5.06 -12.82 -16.27
C LEU A 12 5.94 -11.74 -16.92
N ILE A 13 6.75 -12.14 -17.91
CA ILE A 13 7.64 -11.24 -18.66
C ILE A 13 7.16 -11.18 -20.11
N GLY A 14 6.91 -9.96 -20.62
CA GLY A 14 6.52 -9.72 -22.01
C GLY A 14 5.00 -9.71 -22.26
N GLY A 15 4.18 -9.74 -21.22
CA GLY A 15 2.72 -9.70 -21.33
C GLY A 15 2.03 -9.53 -19.97
N VAL A 16 0.72 -9.75 -19.98
CA VAL A 16 -0.14 -9.77 -18.79
C VAL A 16 -1.05 -10.99 -18.85
N ASP A 17 -1.47 -11.51 -17.69
CA ASP A 17 -2.50 -12.54 -17.59
C ASP A 17 -3.82 -11.91 -17.16
N GLU A 18 -4.84 -12.02 -18.02
CA GLU A 18 -6.20 -11.49 -17.78
C GLU A 18 -6.91 -12.17 -16.60
N ALA A 19 -6.41 -13.31 -16.12
CA ALA A 19 -6.93 -13.96 -14.91
C ALA A 19 -6.58 -13.21 -13.61
N HIS A 20 -5.56 -12.35 -13.63
CA HIS A 20 -5.02 -11.70 -12.43
C HIS A 20 -5.49 -10.24 -12.22
N TYR A 21 -6.36 -9.71 -13.08
CA TYR A 21 -6.91 -8.36 -12.92
C TYR A 21 -8.33 -8.25 -13.50
N THR A 22 -9.00 -7.15 -13.18
CA THR A 22 -10.29 -6.79 -13.78
C THR A 22 -10.23 -5.35 -14.27
N GLY A 23 -11.04 -5.03 -15.28
CA GLY A 23 -11.06 -3.70 -15.87
C GLY A 23 -9.79 -3.35 -16.65
N ASP A 24 -9.59 -2.05 -16.89
CA ASP A 24 -8.46 -1.53 -17.64
C ASP A 24 -7.32 -1.07 -16.72
N PHE A 25 -6.08 -1.08 -17.22
CA PHE A 25 -4.95 -0.55 -16.48
C PHE A 25 -4.95 0.98 -16.43
N ALA A 26 -4.69 1.51 -15.24
CA ALA A 26 -4.32 2.91 -15.05
C ALA A 26 -2.79 3.05 -15.11
N TYR A 27 -2.29 3.84 -16.05
CA TYR A 27 -0.86 4.13 -16.17
C TYR A 27 -0.50 5.42 -15.44
N VAL A 28 0.51 5.34 -14.57
CA VAL A 28 1.00 6.47 -13.78
C VAL A 28 2.46 6.75 -14.18
N PRO A 29 2.84 8.00 -14.49
CA PRO A 29 4.20 8.32 -14.87
C PRO A 29 5.16 8.15 -13.69
N LEU A 30 6.38 7.68 -13.97
CA LEU A 30 7.45 7.66 -12.97
C LEU A 30 7.89 9.10 -12.64
N SER A 31 8.03 9.41 -11.36
CA SER A 31 8.57 10.68 -10.88
C SER A 31 10.11 10.70 -10.85
N GLN A 32 10.73 9.52 -10.81
CA GLN A 32 12.19 9.34 -10.92
C GLN A 32 12.50 7.99 -11.59
N LEU A 33 13.59 7.90 -12.36
CA LEU A 33 13.97 6.67 -13.08
C LEU A 33 14.81 5.68 -12.26
N SER A 34 15.33 6.06 -11.10
CA SER A 34 16.16 5.18 -10.27
C SER A 34 15.34 4.14 -9.48
N TYR A 35 14.04 4.36 -9.34
CA TYR A 35 13.09 3.48 -8.67
C TYR A 35 11.78 3.44 -9.47
N TRP A 36 10.92 2.46 -9.18
CA TRP A 36 9.50 2.54 -9.57
C TRP A 36 8.76 3.55 -8.66
N GLU A 37 9.26 4.80 -8.64
CA GLU A 37 8.69 5.90 -7.87
C GLU A 37 7.56 6.56 -8.67
N VAL A 38 6.39 6.70 -8.05
CA VAL A 38 5.20 7.34 -8.63
C VAL A 38 4.66 8.41 -7.68
N ALA A 39 3.87 9.33 -8.21
CA ALA A 39 3.10 10.26 -7.38
C ALA A 39 2.00 9.50 -6.62
N LEU A 40 1.86 9.78 -5.33
CA LEU A 40 0.74 9.34 -4.50
C LEU A 40 -0.22 10.51 -4.36
N ASP A 41 -1.43 10.39 -4.91
CA ASP A 41 -2.40 11.47 -4.93
C ASP A 41 -3.06 11.65 -3.55
N SER A 42 -3.37 10.54 -2.88
CA SER A 42 -3.85 10.55 -1.50
C SER A 42 -3.72 9.18 -0.83
N LEU A 43 -3.68 9.20 0.50
CA LEU A 43 -3.87 8.03 1.36
C LEU A 43 -5.10 8.27 2.24
N LEU A 44 -6.05 7.33 2.22
CA LEU A 44 -7.21 7.34 3.10
C LEU A 44 -7.08 6.22 4.14
N VAL A 45 -7.34 6.55 5.40
CA VAL A 45 -7.44 5.60 6.52
C VAL A 45 -8.89 5.57 7.00
N GLY A 46 -9.58 4.45 6.79
CA GLY A 46 -11.01 4.33 7.10
C GLY A 46 -11.86 5.40 6.39
N GLY A 47 -11.50 5.73 5.14
CA GLY A 47 -12.17 6.73 4.31
C GLY A 47 -11.81 8.19 4.61
N LYS A 48 -10.89 8.47 5.54
CA LYS A 48 -10.42 9.83 5.84
C LYS A 48 -9.03 10.06 5.29
N ALA A 49 -8.85 11.15 4.53
CA ALA A 49 -7.55 11.53 4.02
C ALA A 49 -6.57 11.80 5.16
N THR A 50 -5.35 11.29 5.02
CA THR A 50 -4.25 11.48 5.96
C THR A 50 -2.95 11.81 5.24
N GLY A 51 -2.04 12.42 6.00
CA GLY A 51 -0.65 12.56 5.63
C GLY A 51 -0.35 13.63 4.59
N SER A 52 0.95 13.86 4.42
CA SER A 52 1.50 14.73 3.37
C SER A 52 2.35 13.96 2.35
N THR A 53 2.37 12.62 2.45
CA THR A 53 3.09 11.77 1.50
C THR A 53 2.53 11.92 0.11
N ALA A 54 3.35 12.49 -0.78
CA ALA A 54 2.99 12.76 -2.18
C ALA A 54 3.65 11.79 -3.17
N LYS A 55 4.41 10.80 -2.68
CA LYS A 55 5.20 9.87 -3.48
C LYS A 55 5.20 8.48 -2.86
N ALA A 56 5.24 7.46 -3.70
CA ALA A 56 5.37 6.07 -3.29
C ALA A 56 6.35 5.34 -4.22
N ILE A 57 6.99 4.29 -3.69
CA ILE A 57 7.78 3.35 -4.49
C ILE A 57 7.03 2.03 -4.54
N VAL A 58 6.83 1.49 -5.74
CA VAL A 58 6.28 0.15 -5.94
C VAL A 58 7.42 -0.87 -5.86
N ASP A 59 7.59 -1.50 -4.70
CA ASP A 59 8.74 -2.37 -4.41
C ASP A 59 8.31 -3.75 -3.91
N SER A 60 8.39 -4.76 -4.78
CA SER A 60 8.10 -6.16 -4.41
C SER A 60 9.19 -6.79 -3.53
N GLY A 61 10.34 -6.12 -3.34
CA GLY A 61 11.45 -6.60 -2.52
C GLY A 61 11.33 -6.29 -1.03
N THR A 62 10.36 -5.45 -0.64
CA THR A 62 10.12 -5.06 0.76
C THR A 62 8.88 -5.76 1.29
N SER A 63 8.99 -6.41 2.45
CA SER A 63 7.90 -7.19 3.05
C SER A 63 6.77 -6.34 3.65
N LEU A 64 7.09 -5.14 4.15
CA LEU A 64 6.15 -4.26 4.87
C LEU A 64 5.87 -2.98 4.07
N LEU A 65 4.71 -2.37 4.33
CA LEU A 65 4.48 -0.98 3.94
C LEU A 65 5.26 -0.05 4.87
N ALA A 66 6.21 0.69 4.32
CA ALA A 66 7.00 1.69 5.04
C ALA A 66 6.64 3.10 4.56
N GLY A 67 6.60 4.06 5.48
CA GLY A 67 6.27 5.45 5.17
C GLY A 67 6.77 6.41 6.24
N PRO A 68 6.53 7.73 6.06
CA PRO A 68 6.86 8.73 7.06
C PRO A 68 6.20 8.42 8.40
N SER A 69 6.93 8.65 9.50
CA SER A 69 6.47 8.31 10.86
C SER A 69 5.10 8.90 11.20
N GLU A 70 4.81 10.13 10.75
CA GLU A 70 3.53 10.81 11.00
C GLU A 70 2.35 10.07 10.38
N ASP A 71 2.49 9.64 9.11
CA ASP A 71 1.42 8.92 8.40
C ASP A 71 1.20 7.53 8.99
N VAL A 72 2.30 6.82 9.33
CA VAL A 72 2.25 5.51 9.98
C VAL A 72 1.62 5.61 11.38
N GLU A 73 1.92 6.69 12.12
CA GLU A 73 1.31 6.97 13.43
C GLU A 73 -0.20 7.20 13.32
N VAL A 74 -0.68 7.86 12.25
CA VAL A 74 -2.12 8.00 12.01
C VAL A 74 -2.79 6.66 11.71
N ILE A 75 -2.16 5.82 10.88
CA ILE A 75 -2.66 4.46 10.62
C ILE A 75 -2.75 3.65 11.92
N ALA A 76 -1.65 3.62 12.67
CA ALA A 76 -1.58 2.87 13.92
C ALA A 76 -2.59 3.37 14.96
N ALA A 77 -2.80 4.69 15.07
CA ALA A 77 -3.78 5.26 15.99
C ALA A 77 -5.24 4.87 15.67
N ALA A 78 -5.52 4.47 14.42
CA ALA A 78 -6.83 3.95 14.02
C ALA A 78 -7.04 2.48 14.43
N ILE A 79 -5.99 1.78 14.88
CA ILE A 79 -6.04 0.38 15.32
C ILE A 79 -5.82 0.32 16.85
N PRO A 80 -6.86 0.01 17.66
CA PRO A 80 -6.76 0.08 19.12
C PRO A 80 -5.66 -0.78 19.76
N SER A 81 -5.31 -1.90 19.14
CA SER A 81 -4.27 -2.82 19.64
C SER A 81 -2.85 -2.44 19.21
N ALA A 82 -2.68 -1.47 18.30
CA ALA A 82 -1.39 -1.16 17.72
C ALA A 82 -0.40 -0.62 18.76
N LYS A 83 0.80 -1.21 18.77
CA LYS A 83 1.91 -0.82 19.65
C LYS A 83 3.21 -0.78 18.87
N LYS A 84 3.92 0.34 19.01
CA LYS A 84 5.24 0.50 18.41
C LYS A 84 6.27 -0.39 19.12
N ASN A 85 7.01 -1.19 18.36
CA ASN A 85 8.11 -1.99 18.87
C ASN A 85 9.43 -1.18 18.87
N VAL A 86 10.50 -1.79 19.39
CA VAL A 86 11.82 -1.14 19.48
C VAL A 86 12.50 -0.89 18.13
N ALA A 87 12.07 -1.60 17.08
CA ALA A 87 12.55 -1.41 15.71
C ALA A 87 11.81 -0.27 14.97
N GLY A 88 10.77 0.31 15.59
CA GLY A 88 9.98 1.39 15.02
C GLY A 88 8.77 0.92 14.20
N GLU A 89 8.53 -0.39 14.14
CA GLU A 89 7.36 -0.99 13.50
C GLU A 89 6.18 -1.04 14.47
N TYR A 90 4.97 -1.22 13.95
CA TYR A 90 3.77 -1.42 14.77
C TYR A 90 3.36 -2.89 14.77
N ILE A 91 3.10 -3.42 15.96
CA ILE A 91 2.53 -4.75 16.17
C ILE A 91 1.07 -4.56 16.58
N VAL A 92 0.19 -5.38 16.03
CA VAL A 92 -1.26 -5.41 16.34
C VAL A 92 -1.64 -6.77 16.90
N ASP A 93 -2.76 -6.84 17.62
CA ASP A 93 -3.35 -8.13 18.00
C ASP A 93 -3.86 -8.85 16.74
N CYS A 94 -3.80 -10.18 16.72
CA CYS A 94 -4.21 -10.99 15.56
C CYS A 94 -5.71 -10.92 15.22
N ASP A 95 -6.52 -10.31 16.08
CA ASP A 95 -7.91 -9.98 15.74
C ASP A 95 -7.92 -8.68 14.94
N GLU A 96 -7.81 -8.86 13.61
CA GLU A 96 -7.71 -7.78 12.64
C GLU A 96 -9.07 -7.15 12.29
N SER A 97 -10.17 -7.59 12.92
CA SER A 97 -11.51 -7.05 12.65
C SER A 97 -11.66 -5.55 12.93
N ALA A 98 -10.67 -4.95 13.60
CA ALA A 98 -10.59 -3.53 13.89
C ALA A 98 -9.66 -2.74 12.96
N ALA A 99 -8.95 -3.37 12.02
CA ALA A 99 -8.09 -2.67 11.09
C ALA A 99 -8.92 -1.85 10.08
N PRO A 100 -8.61 -0.56 9.86
CA PRO A 100 -9.32 0.24 8.87
C PRO A 100 -8.81 -0.08 7.47
N ASP A 101 -9.70 0.04 6.49
CA ASP A 101 -9.29 0.08 5.08
C ASP A 101 -8.23 1.16 4.85
N LEU A 102 -7.19 0.79 4.11
CA LEU A 102 -6.17 1.71 3.60
C LEU A 102 -6.37 1.87 2.10
N THR A 103 -6.74 3.07 1.65
CA THR A 103 -6.93 3.34 0.22
C THR A 103 -5.86 4.29 -0.29
N PHE A 104 -5.06 3.81 -1.23
CA PHE A 104 -4.03 4.57 -1.93
C PHE A 104 -4.59 5.04 -3.27
N THR A 105 -4.51 6.34 -3.55
CA THR A 105 -4.92 6.89 -4.85
C THR A 105 -3.70 7.16 -5.72
N LEU A 106 -3.65 6.52 -6.89
CA LEU A 106 -2.58 6.66 -7.88
C LEU A 106 -3.19 6.98 -9.24
N GLY A 107 -2.82 8.10 -9.84
CA GLY A 107 -3.37 8.53 -11.13
C GLY A 107 -4.89 8.75 -11.11
N GLY A 108 -5.44 9.15 -9.96
CA GLY A 108 -6.87 9.32 -9.74
C GLY A 108 -7.65 8.01 -9.51
N VAL A 109 -6.99 6.86 -9.44
CA VAL A 109 -7.63 5.56 -9.17
C VAL A 109 -7.29 5.09 -7.75
N GLY A 110 -8.31 4.67 -7.00
CA GLY A 110 -8.16 4.17 -5.63
C GLY A 110 -7.90 2.66 -5.59
N TYR A 111 -6.91 2.25 -4.80
CA TYR A 111 -6.54 0.87 -4.52
C TYR A 111 -6.63 0.62 -3.02
N THR A 112 -7.52 -0.28 -2.60
CA THR A 112 -7.83 -0.52 -1.19
C THR A 112 -7.21 -1.83 -0.71
N LEU A 113 -6.51 -1.75 0.43
CA LEU A 113 -6.14 -2.87 1.28
C LEU A 113 -7.16 -2.94 2.42
N SER A 114 -7.74 -4.12 2.63
CA SER A 114 -8.83 -4.39 3.58
C SER A 114 -8.46 -5.51 4.54
#